data_AF-A0A448ZVX7-F1
#
_entry.id   AF-A0A448ZVX7-F1
#
_cell.length_a   1.000
_cell.length_b   1.000
_cell.length_c   1.000
_cell.angle_alpha   90.00
_cell.angle_beta   90.00
_cell.angle_gamma   90.00
#
_symmetry.space_group_name_H-M   'P 1'
#
loop_
_entity.id
_entity.type
_entity.pdbx_description
1 polymer ?
#
loop_
_entity_poly.entity_id
_entity_poly.type
_entity_poly.pdbx_seq_one_letter_code
_entity_poly.pdbx_strand_id
1 'polypeptide(L)'
;MKSDLLDIINTKLAQDFSTFSKDSKDLYLAKINELKTYFEDTSTAINKDNFALEKQKIDALNNLLKSNKEMLLDKLNTLKSNPFNEYSDDDKATINQKIDALLQEINAKPAITNSEYDDYSNKINQILVGLVSYKDKMLTKIDDAKNSLTRNKYVTTSLEKFDNDIASLKNKVTASEAKDYNKNVYDADEITLNNILNSLLTYTDNLLTNVKDEISQKFDANKSNYTDASKAKFNEAFNKIMKEIADKKANGDLIDKDQHDKYQKDLENLFNDLEKVKPKNKMPAWIWVVIVSVSLLFVVLGIILAVILRKKRRQRMEEEALKAKTAEEASLNSNDSNENKANDSTEDNSNVNAEELKPSEQEKPKRGRKPKTAK
;
A
#
# COMPACT_ATOMS: atom_id res chain seq x y z
N MET A 1 -50.54 -36.05 39.83
CA MET A 1 -49.31 -36.31 39.06
C MET A 1 -49.33 -35.67 37.67
N LYS A 2 -50.15 -36.11 36.70
CA LYS A 2 -50.28 -35.40 35.40
C LYS A 2 -50.71 -33.93 35.59
N SER A 3 -51.75 -33.69 36.39
CA SER A 3 -52.19 -32.33 36.75
C SER A 3 -51.04 -31.52 37.33
N ASP A 4 -50.29 -32.09 38.27
CA ASP A 4 -49.18 -31.41 38.94
C ASP A 4 -48.05 -31.03 37.95
N LEU A 5 -47.77 -31.85 36.93
CA LEU A 5 -46.81 -31.48 35.86
C LEU A 5 -47.34 -30.32 35.00
N LEU A 6 -48.64 -30.33 34.67
CA LEU A 6 -49.28 -29.23 33.93
C LEU A 6 -49.29 -27.94 34.77
N ASP A 7 -49.49 -28.02 36.08
CA ASP A 7 -49.43 -26.88 36.98
C ASP A 7 -48.01 -26.29 37.05
N ILE A 8 -46.97 -27.14 37.10
CA ILE A 8 -45.56 -26.71 37.00
C ILE A 8 -45.30 -25.99 35.67
N ILE A 9 -45.79 -26.55 34.55
CA ILE A 9 -45.65 -25.95 33.22
C ILE A 9 -46.36 -24.59 33.14
N ASN A 10 -47.60 -24.50 33.62
CA ASN A 10 -48.36 -23.25 33.61
C ASN A 10 -47.69 -22.18 34.49
N THR A 11 -47.12 -22.57 35.63
CA THR A 11 -46.33 -21.67 36.49
C THR A 11 -45.11 -21.12 35.75
N LYS A 12 -44.38 -21.98 35.04
CA LYS A 12 -43.21 -21.59 34.24
C LYS A 12 -43.59 -20.73 33.03
N LEU A 13 -44.72 -20.97 32.38
CA LEU A 13 -45.25 -20.13 31.31
C LEU A 13 -45.63 -18.72 31.78
N ALA A 14 -46.05 -18.59 33.04
CA ALA A 14 -46.45 -17.32 33.65
C ALA A 14 -45.29 -16.52 34.27
N GLN A 15 -44.06 -17.03 34.26
CA GLN A 15 -42.92 -16.32 34.83
C GLN A 15 -42.63 -15.02 34.06
N ASP A 16 -41.99 -14.06 34.72
CA ASP A 16 -41.58 -12.83 34.04
C ASP A 16 -40.37 -13.08 33.13
N PHE A 17 -40.52 -12.69 31.85
CA PHE A 17 -39.47 -12.79 30.83
C PHE A 17 -38.86 -11.43 30.46
N SER A 18 -39.17 -10.37 31.21
CA SER A 18 -38.74 -8.99 30.91
C SER A 18 -37.22 -8.78 30.88
N THR A 19 -36.46 -9.73 31.44
CA THR A 19 -35.00 -9.66 31.59
C THR A 19 -34.23 -10.74 30.81
N PHE A 20 -34.93 -11.52 29.99
CA PHE A 20 -34.36 -12.57 29.16
C PHE A 20 -34.34 -12.15 27.69
N SER A 21 -33.34 -12.64 26.96
CA SER A 21 -33.21 -12.32 25.54
C SER A 21 -34.37 -12.90 24.75
N LYS A 22 -34.80 -12.15 23.73
CA LYS A 22 -35.93 -12.53 22.88
C LYS A 22 -35.77 -13.93 22.30
N ASP A 23 -34.61 -14.23 21.71
CA ASP A 23 -34.37 -15.52 21.07
C ASP A 23 -34.40 -16.69 22.07
N SER A 24 -33.83 -16.50 23.27
CA SER A 24 -33.82 -17.53 24.30
C SER A 24 -35.20 -17.76 24.90
N LYS A 25 -35.97 -16.67 25.09
CA LYS A 25 -37.37 -16.70 25.51
C LYS A 25 -38.22 -17.44 24.50
N ASP A 26 -38.12 -17.10 23.21
CA ASP A 26 -38.96 -17.67 22.16
C ASP A 26 -38.69 -19.18 22.03
N LEU A 27 -37.41 -19.60 22.10
CA LEU A 27 -37.03 -21.01 22.13
C LEU A 27 -37.57 -21.75 23.37
N TYR A 28 -37.45 -21.14 24.55
CA TYR A 28 -38.00 -21.70 25.79
C TYR A 28 -39.52 -21.88 25.71
N LEU A 29 -40.24 -20.84 25.27
CA LEU A 29 -41.69 -20.84 25.16
C LEU A 29 -42.18 -21.88 24.15
N ALA A 30 -41.47 -22.07 23.04
CA ALA A 30 -41.77 -23.13 22.09
C ALA A 30 -41.64 -24.51 22.75
N LYS A 31 -40.50 -24.79 23.42
CA LYS A 31 -40.25 -26.09 24.05
C LYS A 31 -41.15 -26.42 25.23
N ILE A 32 -41.51 -25.43 26.03
CA ILE A 32 -42.42 -25.68 27.16
C ILE A 32 -43.87 -25.87 26.71
N ASN A 33 -44.29 -25.21 25.61
CA ASN A 33 -45.60 -25.46 25.00
C ASN A 33 -45.67 -26.81 24.27
N GLU A 34 -44.58 -27.28 23.66
CA GLU A 34 -44.47 -28.65 23.14
C GLU A 34 -44.72 -29.67 24.27
N LEU A 35 -44.08 -29.49 25.43
CA LEU A 35 -44.30 -30.36 26.60
C LEU A 35 -45.72 -30.25 27.14
N LYS A 36 -46.30 -29.05 27.18
CA LYS A 36 -47.69 -28.83 27.60
C LYS A 36 -48.65 -29.66 26.75
N THR A 37 -48.54 -29.51 25.44
CA THR A 37 -49.36 -30.24 24.45
C THR A 37 -49.17 -31.75 24.62
N TYR A 38 -47.93 -32.21 24.74
CA TYR A 38 -47.62 -33.62 24.99
C TYR A 38 -48.33 -34.19 26.23
N PHE A 39 -48.30 -33.45 27.35
CA PHE A 39 -48.95 -33.91 28.57
C PHE A 39 -50.47 -33.81 28.50
N GLU A 40 -51.04 -32.79 27.84
CA GLU A 40 -52.48 -32.66 27.62
C GLU A 40 -53.03 -33.85 26.81
N ASP A 41 -52.36 -34.18 25.70
CA ASP A 41 -52.78 -35.20 24.72
C ASP A 41 -52.42 -36.64 25.13
N THR A 42 -51.47 -36.81 26.06
CA THR A 42 -51.06 -38.13 26.53
C THR A 42 -52.19 -38.84 27.31
N SER A 43 -52.58 -40.02 26.84
CA SER A 43 -53.47 -40.96 27.55
C SER A 43 -52.73 -41.87 28.52
N THR A 44 -51.40 -41.93 28.43
CA THR A 44 -50.52 -42.72 29.31
C THR A 44 -50.55 -42.18 30.74
N ALA A 45 -50.76 -43.08 31.71
CA ALA A 45 -50.73 -42.70 33.12
C ALA A 45 -49.31 -42.27 33.56
N ILE A 46 -49.19 -41.07 34.12
CA ILE A 46 -48.00 -40.60 34.82
C ILE A 46 -47.98 -41.27 36.21
N ASN A 47 -46.96 -42.07 36.48
CA ASN A 47 -46.76 -42.78 37.74
C ASN A 47 -45.60 -42.15 38.55
N LYS A 48 -45.31 -42.70 39.74
CA LYS A 48 -44.24 -42.16 40.59
C LYS A 48 -42.86 -42.21 39.94
N ASP A 49 -42.58 -43.26 39.19
CA ASP A 49 -41.25 -43.52 38.63
C ASP A 49 -40.94 -42.58 37.46
N ASN A 50 -41.93 -42.28 36.60
CA ASN A 50 -41.74 -41.38 35.47
C ASN A 50 -41.98 -39.89 35.82
N PHE A 51 -42.75 -39.58 36.86
CA PHE A 51 -43.01 -38.19 37.28
C PHE A 51 -41.73 -37.41 37.56
N ALA A 52 -40.79 -38.01 38.31
CA ALA A 52 -39.53 -37.36 38.65
C ALA A 52 -38.70 -37.03 37.39
N LEU A 53 -38.65 -37.96 36.44
CA LEU A 53 -37.95 -37.79 35.17
C LEU A 53 -38.58 -36.68 34.31
N GLU A 54 -39.90 -36.68 34.18
CA GLU A 54 -40.60 -35.65 33.40
C GLU A 54 -40.49 -34.26 34.04
N LYS A 55 -40.56 -34.18 35.37
CA LYS A 55 -40.29 -32.93 36.10
C LYS A 55 -38.86 -32.43 35.83
N GLN A 56 -37.87 -33.32 35.83
CA GLN A 56 -36.48 -32.95 35.52
C GLN A 56 -36.33 -32.39 34.10
N LYS A 57 -37.04 -32.95 33.10
CA LYS A 57 -37.04 -32.41 31.73
C LYS A 57 -37.63 -30.99 31.68
N ILE A 58 -38.75 -30.76 32.37
CA ILE A 58 -39.38 -29.44 32.47
C ILE A 58 -38.43 -28.43 33.14
N ASP A 59 -37.76 -28.83 34.22
CA ASP A 59 -36.81 -27.96 34.92
C ASP A 59 -35.54 -27.68 34.08
N ALA A 60 -35.07 -28.65 33.29
CA ALA A 60 -33.91 -28.50 32.42
C ALA A 60 -34.13 -27.46 31.30
N LEU A 61 -35.37 -27.16 30.90
CA LEU A 61 -35.65 -26.11 29.92
C LEU A 61 -35.18 -24.73 30.38
N ASN A 62 -35.07 -24.48 31.69
CA ASN A 62 -34.56 -23.21 32.20
C ASN A 62 -33.13 -22.92 31.71
N ASN A 63 -32.35 -23.94 31.33
CA ASN A 63 -31.01 -23.78 30.76
C ASN A 63 -31.01 -23.13 29.37
N LEU A 64 -32.16 -23.06 28.70
CA LEU A 64 -32.31 -22.38 27.41
C LEU A 64 -32.35 -20.86 27.58
N LEU A 65 -32.80 -20.38 28.74
CA LEU A 65 -33.00 -18.96 29.00
C LEU A 65 -31.66 -18.28 29.24
N LYS A 66 -31.36 -17.28 28.41
CA LYS A 66 -30.20 -16.41 28.56
C LYS A 66 -30.66 -15.02 28.97
N SER A 67 -30.02 -14.48 30.01
CA SER A 67 -30.36 -13.12 30.44
C SER A 67 -29.90 -12.09 29.40
N ASN A 68 -30.62 -10.97 29.31
CA ASN A 68 -30.18 -9.83 28.50
C ASN A 68 -28.78 -9.35 28.90
N LYS A 69 -28.48 -9.38 30.20
CA LYS A 69 -27.17 -9.05 30.74
C LYS A 69 -26.07 -9.94 30.16
N GLU A 70 -26.26 -11.26 30.21
CA GLU A 70 -25.32 -12.24 29.67
C GLU A 70 -25.03 -11.99 28.19
N MET A 71 -26.08 -11.78 27.39
CA MET A 71 -25.94 -11.51 25.95
C MET A 71 -25.15 -10.23 25.65
N LEU A 72 -25.36 -9.15 26.42
CA LEU A 72 -24.61 -7.91 26.25
C LEU A 72 -23.13 -8.06 26.67
N LEU A 73 -22.88 -8.75 27.78
CA LEU A 73 -21.52 -9.02 28.26
C LEU A 73 -20.74 -9.88 27.25
N ASP A 74 -21.35 -10.91 26.68
CA ASP A 74 -20.74 -11.72 25.63
C ASP A 74 -20.40 -10.87 24.40
N LYS A 75 -21.30 -9.98 23.96
CA LYS A 75 -21.07 -9.07 22.82
C LYS A 75 -19.91 -8.11 23.10
N LEU A 76 -19.86 -7.50 24.29
CA LEU A 76 -18.78 -6.58 24.68
C LEU A 76 -17.44 -7.30 24.85
N ASN A 77 -17.42 -8.49 25.45
CA ASN A 77 -16.20 -9.29 25.60
C ASN A 77 -15.65 -9.74 24.23
N THR A 78 -16.53 -10.11 23.30
CA THR A 78 -16.17 -10.43 21.92
C THR A 78 -15.52 -9.21 21.25
N LEU A 79 -16.14 -8.02 21.38
CA LEU A 79 -15.57 -6.79 20.86
C LEU A 79 -14.22 -6.45 21.51
N LYS A 80 -14.09 -6.59 22.83
CA LYS A 80 -12.83 -6.35 23.56
C LYS A 80 -11.70 -7.27 23.12
N SER A 81 -12.03 -8.50 22.75
CA SER A 81 -11.07 -9.48 22.25
C SER A 81 -10.67 -9.25 20.79
N ASN A 82 -11.42 -8.40 20.06
CA ASN A 82 -11.10 -8.05 18.70
C ASN A 82 -9.86 -7.13 18.69
N PRO A 83 -8.82 -7.45 17.90
CA PRO A 83 -7.60 -6.67 17.91
C PRO A 83 -7.74 -5.25 17.30
N PHE A 84 -8.83 -4.95 16.56
CA PHE A 84 -9.07 -3.64 15.92
C PHE A 84 -7.86 -3.12 15.13
N ASN A 85 -7.13 -4.00 14.45
CA ASN A 85 -5.83 -3.70 13.85
C ASN A 85 -5.93 -2.75 12.64
N GLU A 86 -7.10 -2.65 12.04
CA GLU A 86 -7.44 -1.79 10.91
C GLU A 86 -7.74 -0.34 11.32
N TYR A 87 -7.90 -0.07 12.63
CA TYR A 87 -8.24 1.24 13.18
C TYR A 87 -7.06 1.91 13.86
N SER A 88 -7.06 3.25 13.89
CA SER A 88 -5.97 4.02 14.47
C SER A 88 -5.75 3.74 15.97
N ASP A 89 -4.50 3.84 16.45
CA ASP A 89 -4.17 3.54 17.85
C ASP A 89 -4.92 4.46 18.84
N ASP A 90 -5.09 5.74 18.49
CA ASP A 90 -5.85 6.73 19.27
C ASP A 90 -7.33 6.31 19.41
N ASP A 91 -7.89 5.75 18.34
CA ASP A 91 -9.26 5.22 18.35
C ASP A 91 -9.34 3.92 19.13
N LYS A 92 -8.35 3.03 19.04
CA LYS A 92 -8.31 1.76 19.78
C LYS A 92 -8.31 1.96 21.29
N ALA A 93 -7.53 2.90 21.80
CA ALA A 93 -7.55 3.24 23.22
C ALA A 93 -8.92 3.77 23.65
N THR A 94 -9.50 4.67 22.84
CA THR A 94 -10.83 5.25 23.07
C THR A 94 -11.94 4.20 23.04
N ILE A 95 -11.89 3.24 22.11
CA ILE A 95 -12.81 2.10 22.02
C ILE A 95 -12.75 1.27 23.28
N ASN A 96 -11.54 0.87 23.69
CA ASN A 96 -11.37 0.01 24.85
C ASN A 96 -11.90 0.69 26.12
N GLN A 97 -11.68 2.00 26.28
CA GLN A 97 -12.27 2.76 27.37
C GLN A 97 -13.81 2.78 27.33
N LYS A 98 -14.41 3.01 26.15
CA LYS A 98 -15.88 2.99 25.99
C LYS A 98 -16.48 1.60 26.25
N ILE A 99 -15.82 0.54 25.79
CA ILE A 99 -16.19 -0.86 26.06
C ILE A 99 -16.10 -1.14 27.57
N ASP A 100 -15.00 -0.74 28.21
CA ASP A 100 -14.80 -0.95 29.65
C ASP A 100 -15.84 -0.20 30.50
N ALA A 101 -16.19 1.03 30.11
CA ALA A 101 -17.26 1.79 30.76
C ALA A 101 -18.62 1.07 30.66
N LEU A 102 -18.98 0.55 29.48
CA LEU A 102 -20.22 -0.20 29.31
C LEU A 102 -20.21 -1.53 30.08
N LEU A 103 -19.07 -2.24 30.08
CA LEU A 103 -18.90 -3.46 30.88
C LEU A 103 -19.13 -3.17 32.38
N GLN A 104 -18.59 -2.07 32.90
CA GLN A 104 -18.82 -1.66 34.29
C GLN A 104 -20.29 -1.31 34.55
N GLU A 105 -20.91 -0.51 33.68
CA GLU A 105 -22.31 -0.07 33.79
C GLU A 105 -23.27 -1.27 33.83
N ILE A 106 -23.09 -2.22 32.92
CA ILE A 106 -23.91 -3.44 32.82
C ILE A 106 -23.65 -4.39 34.00
N ASN A 107 -22.39 -4.53 34.42
CA ASN A 107 -22.06 -5.40 35.57
C ASN A 107 -22.67 -4.90 36.88
N ALA A 108 -22.76 -3.59 37.07
CA ALA A 108 -23.35 -2.96 38.26
C ALA A 108 -24.88 -3.18 38.36
N LYS A 109 -25.57 -3.49 37.25
CA LYS A 109 -27.01 -3.76 37.26
C LYS A 109 -27.30 -5.22 37.62
N PRO A 110 -28.23 -5.50 38.55
CA PRO A 110 -28.58 -6.87 38.93
C PRO A 110 -29.27 -7.62 37.78
N ALA A 111 -30.13 -6.93 37.01
CA ALA A 111 -30.79 -7.44 35.82
C ALA A 111 -30.94 -6.33 34.77
N ILE A 112 -31.15 -6.72 33.51
CA ILE A 112 -31.31 -5.81 32.37
C ILE A 112 -32.66 -6.09 31.72
N THR A 113 -33.54 -5.10 31.69
CA THR A 113 -34.83 -5.19 31.00
C THR A 113 -34.66 -5.17 29.49
N ASN A 114 -35.69 -5.56 28.74
CA ASN A 114 -35.67 -5.53 27.27
C ASN A 114 -35.42 -4.11 26.71
N SER A 115 -36.01 -3.08 27.31
CA SER A 115 -35.77 -1.69 26.87
C SER A 115 -34.32 -1.28 27.10
N GLU A 116 -33.75 -1.61 28.26
CA GLU A 116 -32.34 -1.32 28.55
C GLU A 116 -31.40 -2.11 27.64
N TYR A 117 -31.77 -3.34 27.28
CA TYR A 117 -31.03 -4.15 26.32
C TYR A 117 -30.91 -3.47 24.96
N ASP A 118 -32.03 -2.92 24.46
CA ASP A 118 -32.05 -2.19 23.19
C ASP A 118 -31.19 -0.92 23.26
N ASP A 119 -31.28 -0.17 24.37
CA ASP A 119 -30.45 1.02 24.60
C ASP A 119 -28.95 0.68 24.64
N TYR A 120 -28.53 -0.34 25.39
CA TYR A 120 -27.15 -0.78 25.42
C TYR A 120 -26.67 -1.32 24.07
N SER A 121 -27.53 -2.06 23.35
CA SER A 121 -27.22 -2.54 22.01
C SER A 121 -26.95 -1.38 21.04
N ASN A 122 -27.73 -0.31 21.14
CA ASN A 122 -27.51 0.90 20.36
C ASN A 122 -26.21 1.61 20.74
N LYS A 123 -25.91 1.76 22.05
CA LYS A 123 -24.62 2.31 22.52
C LYS A 123 -23.44 1.50 21.98
N ILE A 124 -23.52 0.16 22.01
CA ILE A 124 -22.48 -0.73 21.47
C ILE A 124 -22.29 -0.49 19.97
N ASN A 125 -23.37 -0.39 19.21
CA ASN A 125 -23.30 -0.14 17.78
C ASN A 125 -22.67 1.24 17.48
N GLN A 126 -22.94 2.26 18.29
CA GLN A 126 -22.36 3.60 18.14
C GLN A 126 -20.84 3.66 18.43
N ILE A 127 -20.32 2.78 19.30
CA ILE A 127 -18.86 2.68 19.54
C ILE A 127 -18.11 2.38 18.23
N LEU A 128 -18.72 1.59 17.33
CA LEU A 128 -18.11 1.17 16.07
C LEU A 128 -18.23 2.21 14.94
N VAL A 129 -19.25 3.07 14.98
CA VAL A 129 -19.50 4.08 13.93
C VAL A 129 -18.50 5.24 14.00
N GLY A 130 -17.92 5.53 15.16
CA GLY A 130 -16.98 6.63 15.34
C GLY A 130 -15.53 6.33 14.94
N LEU A 131 -15.27 5.21 14.27
CA LEU A 131 -13.91 4.73 14.02
C LEU A 131 -13.39 5.17 12.66
N VAL A 132 -12.15 5.69 12.66
CA VAL A 132 -11.43 6.00 11.41
C VAL A 132 -10.43 4.89 11.16
N SER A 133 -10.54 4.24 10.00
CA SER A 133 -9.58 3.22 9.60
C SER A 133 -8.23 3.85 9.25
N TYR A 134 -7.14 3.10 9.41
CA TYR A 134 -5.82 3.52 8.92
C TYR A 134 -5.85 3.85 7.42
N LYS A 135 -6.68 3.12 6.65
CA LYS A 135 -6.90 3.35 5.23
C LYS A 135 -7.47 4.75 4.98
N ASP A 136 -8.57 5.10 5.65
CA ASP A 136 -9.22 6.40 5.48
C ASP A 136 -8.32 7.55 5.95
N LYS A 137 -7.58 7.33 7.04
CA LYS A 137 -6.55 8.27 7.53
C LYS A 137 -5.48 8.53 6.47
N MET A 138 -4.97 7.48 5.81
CA MET A 138 -3.97 7.64 4.74
C MET A 138 -4.56 8.33 3.50
N LEU A 139 -5.77 7.98 3.09
CA LEU A 139 -6.44 8.63 1.96
C LEU A 139 -6.63 10.14 2.21
N THR A 140 -7.04 10.50 3.43
CA THR A 140 -7.15 11.91 3.86
C THR A 140 -5.79 12.61 3.75
N LYS A 141 -4.71 12.01 4.29
CA LYS A 141 -3.36 12.57 4.18
C LYS A 141 -2.89 12.78 2.74
N ILE A 142 -3.20 11.83 1.85
CA ILE A 142 -2.86 11.95 0.42
C ILE A 142 -3.60 13.12 -0.22
N ASP A 143 -4.89 13.27 0.07
CA ASP A 143 -5.71 14.36 -0.46
C ASP A 143 -5.28 15.72 0.09
N ASP A 144 -4.97 15.81 1.38
CA ASP A 144 -4.43 17.02 2.01
C ASP A 144 -3.08 17.41 1.40
N ALA A 145 -2.17 16.45 1.18
CA ALA A 145 -0.88 16.67 0.54
C ALA A 145 -1.05 17.23 -0.89
N LYS A 146 -2.03 16.72 -1.64
CA LYS A 146 -2.33 17.20 -3.00
C LYS A 146 -2.94 18.60 -3.01
N ASN A 147 -3.86 18.88 -2.07
CA ASN A 147 -4.65 20.11 -2.06
C ASN A 147 -3.94 21.30 -1.37
N SER A 148 -3.00 21.03 -0.47
CA SER A 148 -2.24 22.07 0.25
C SER A 148 -1.07 22.66 -0.54
N LEU A 149 -0.72 22.06 -1.69
CA LEU A 149 0.47 22.45 -2.44
C LEU A 149 0.27 23.80 -3.16
N THR A 150 1.17 24.75 -2.91
CA THR A 150 1.23 26.02 -3.68
C THR A 150 1.98 25.77 -4.98
N ARG A 151 1.27 25.24 -5.98
CA ARG A 151 1.85 24.63 -7.20
C ARG A 151 2.74 25.55 -8.02
N ASN A 152 2.48 26.87 -8.07
CA ASN A 152 3.28 27.81 -8.87
C ASN A 152 4.73 28.01 -8.38
N LYS A 153 5.11 27.42 -7.24
CA LYS A 153 6.48 27.47 -6.68
C LYS A 153 7.36 26.29 -7.11
N TYR A 154 6.80 25.30 -7.80
CA TYR A 154 7.49 24.05 -8.14
C TYR A 154 7.74 23.90 -9.63
N VAL A 155 8.86 23.28 -9.97
CA VAL A 155 9.24 22.99 -11.36
C VAL A 155 8.19 22.07 -12.00
N THR A 156 7.76 22.40 -13.23
CA THR A 156 6.68 21.70 -13.94
C THR A 156 6.89 20.19 -14.03
N THR A 157 8.08 19.73 -14.43
CA THR A 157 8.40 18.29 -14.53
C THR A 157 8.40 17.59 -13.17
N SER A 158 8.73 18.32 -12.10
CA SER A 158 8.66 17.79 -10.73
C SER A 158 7.21 17.66 -10.26
N LEU A 159 6.34 18.61 -10.59
CA LEU A 159 4.90 18.51 -10.32
C LEU A 159 4.23 17.36 -11.07
N GLU A 160 4.58 17.15 -12.34
CA GLU A 160 4.05 16.03 -13.13
C GLU A 160 4.43 14.69 -12.49
N LYS A 161 5.69 14.54 -12.08
CA LYS A 161 6.14 13.34 -11.36
C LYS A 161 5.38 13.16 -10.04
N PHE A 162 5.24 14.24 -9.26
CA PHE A 162 4.49 14.23 -8.01
C PHE A 162 3.04 13.78 -8.21
N ASP A 163 2.32 14.34 -9.20
CA ASP A 163 0.92 14.00 -9.46
C ASP A 163 0.76 12.52 -9.83
N ASN A 164 1.69 11.99 -10.64
CA ASN A 164 1.71 10.58 -11.01
C ASN A 164 1.98 9.66 -9.81
N ASP A 165 2.98 9.99 -8.99
CA ASP A 165 3.36 9.19 -7.83
C ASP A 165 2.27 9.22 -6.74
N ILE A 166 1.67 10.38 -6.47
CA ILE A 166 0.53 10.53 -5.56
C ILE A 166 -0.68 9.74 -6.05
N ALA A 167 -1.00 9.81 -7.35
CA ALA A 167 -2.11 9.04 -7.91
C ALA A 167 -1.88 7.53 -7.79
N SER A 168 -0.64 7.07 -8.04
CA SER A 168 -0.24 5.68 -7.86
C SER A 168 -0.43 5.22 -6.41
N LEU A 169 0.07 6.00 -5.44
CA LEU A 169 -0.11 5.70 -4.02
C LEU A 169 -1.61 5.70 -3.63
N LYS A 170 -2.39 6.68 -4.07
CA LYS A 170 -3.83 6.73 -3.81
C LYS A 170 -4.55 5.50 -4.33
N ASN A 171 -4.23 5.06 -5.55
CA ASN A 171 -4.82 3.88 -6.16
C ASN A 171 -4.45 2.61 -5.37
N LYS A 172 -3.19 2.46 -4.94
CA LYS A 172 -2.72 1.36 -4.09
C LYS A 172 -3.50 1.29 -2.77
N VAL A 173 -3.64 2.42 -2.07
CA VAL A 173 -4.38 2.49 -0.80
C VAL A 173 -5.86 2.18 -1.02
N THR A 174 -6.46 2.75 -2.07
CA THR A 174 -7.87 2.54 -2.40
C THR A 174 -8.19 1.07 -2.70
N ALA A 175 -7.32 0.38 -3.44
CA ALA A 175 -7.48 -1.02 -3.82
C ALA A 175 -7.27 -2.01 -2.65
N SER A 176 -6.72 -1.56 -1.52
CA SER A 176 -6.46 -2.42 -0.36
C SER A 176 -7.75 -2.67 0.43
N GLU A 177 -7.98 -3.91 0.85
CA GLU A 177 -9.08 -4.27 1.76
C GLU A 177 -8.84 -3.66 3.15
N ALA A 178 -9.90 -3.15 3.81
CA ALA A 178 -9.76 -2.43 5.09
C ALA A 178 -9.11 -3.31 6.19
N LYS A 179 -9.51 -4.58 6.25
CA LYS A 179 -8.96 -5.57 7.21
C LYS A 179 -7.45 -5.84 7.04
N ASP A 180 -6.93 -5.63 5.83
CA ASP A 180 -5.54 -5.90 5.49
C ASP A 180 -4.66 -4.63 5.61
N TYR A 181 -5.31 -3.45 5.71
CA TYR A 181 -4.66 -2.14 5.85
C TYR A 181 -4.47 -1.77 7.33
N ASN A 182 -3.50 -2.42 7.98
CA ASN A 182 -3.15 -2.17 9.38
C ASN A 182 -2.05 -1.10 9.53
N LYS A 183 -1.69 -0.80 10.78
CA LYS A 183 -0.66 0.19 11.13
C LYS A 183 0.66 0.03 10.37
N ASN A 184 1.16 -1.20 10.20
CA ASN A 184 2.45 -1.41 9.53
C ASN A 184 2.39 -1.01 8.05
N VAL A 185 1.26 -1.28 7.40
CA VAL A 185 1.02 -0.87 6.01
C VAL A 185 0.88 0.65 5.92
N TYR A 186 0.13 1.25 6.84
CA TYR A 186 0.00 2.70 6.97
C TYR A 186 1.37 3.38 7.15
N ASP A 187 2.20 2.92 8.10
CA ASP A 187 3.51 3.52 8.39
C ASP A 187 4.44 3.45 7.15
N ALA A 188 4.40 2.34 6.40
CA ALA A 188 5.17 2.18 5.16
C ALA A 188 4.70 3.11 4.04
N ASP A 189 3.38 3.27 3.88
CA ASP A 189 2.80 4.18 2.90
C ASP A 189 3.01 5.65 3.29
N GLU A 190 3.04 5.98 4.59
CA GLU A 190 3.39 7.31 5.10
C GLU A 190 4.84 7.67 4.76
N ILE A 191 5.78 6.74 4.91
CA ILE A 191 7.17 6.92 4.43
C ILE A 191 7.18 7.18 2.92
N THR A 192 6.37 6.43 2.16
CA THR A 192 6.26 6.61 0.70
C THR A 192 5.73 8.00 0.35
N LEU A 193 4.67 8.46 1.01
CA LEU A 193 4.12 9.82 0.82
C LEU A 193 5.16 10.90 1.15
N ASN A 194 5.87 10.75 2.26
CA ASN A 194 6.93 11.69 2.65
C ASN A 194 8.06 11.73 1.62
N ASN A 195 8.45 10.59 1.05
CA ASN A 195 9.44 10.54 -0.03
C ASN A 195 8.95 11.24 -1.30
N ILE A 196 7.67 11.08 -1.66
CA ILE A 196 7.06 11.79 -2.78
C ILE A 196 7.13 13.30 -2.55
N LEU A 197 6.71 13.78 -1.37
CA LEU A 197 6.75 15.19 -0.99
C LEU A 197 8.18 15.76 -1.00
N ASN A 198 9.14 15.02 -0.45
CA ASN A 198 10.55 15.43 -0.43
C ASN A 198 11.22 15.43 -1.81
N SER A 199 10.63 14.77 -2.80
CA SER A 199 11.13 14.77 -4.19
C SER A 199 10.70 15.98 -5.01
N LEU A 200 9.79 16.82 -4.46
CA LEU A 200 9.37 18.05 -5.10
C LEU A 200 10.52 19.05 -5.17
N LEU A 201 10.79 19.55 -6.36
CA LEU A 201 11.81 20.54 -6.63
C LEU A 201 11.16 21.92 -6.81
N THR A 202 11.48 22.85 -5.90
CA THR A 202 11.05 24.23 -6.05
C THR A 202 11.85 24.93 -7.15
N TYR A 203 11.27 25.96 -7.77
CA TYR A 203 12.02 26.82 -8.68
C TYR A 203 13.20 27.51 -8.01
N THR A 204 13.06 27.84 -6.72
CA THR A 204 14.13 28.42 -5.90
C THR A 204 15.31 27.47 -5.78
N ASP A 205 15.05 26.21 -5.43
CA ASP A 205 16.10 25.19 -5.32
C ASP A 205 16.75 24.90 -6.66
N ASN A 206 15.95 24.82 -7.74
CA ASN A 206 16.46 24.63 -9.08
C ASN A 206 17.45 25.73 -9.49
N LEU A 207 17.22 26.99 -9.10
CA LEU A 207 18.17 28.08 -9.33
C LEU A 207 19.44 27.92 -8.48
N LEU A 208 19.29 27.61 -7.19
CA LEU A 208 20.41 27.52 -6.24
C LEU A 208 21.32 26.31 -6.47
N THR A 209 20.84 25.28 -7.18
CA THR A 209 21.60 24.06 -7.50
C THR A 209 21.83 23.96 -8.99
N ASN A 210 20.86 23.44 -9.75
CA ASN A 210 21.03 23.03 -11.14
C ASN A 210 21.46 24.17 -12.06
N VAL A 211 20.77 25.31 -12.01
CA VAL A 211 21.09 26.47 -12.87
C VAL A 211 22.43 27.08 -12.46
N LYS A 212 22.68 27.25 -11.15
CA LYS A 212 23.95 27.72 -10.61
C LYS A 212 25.13 26.87 -11.13
N ASP A 213 24.99 25.55 -11.06
CA ASP A 213 26.03 24.62 -11.49
C ASP A 213 26.24 24.66 -13.00
N GLU A 214 25.16 24.71 -13.79
CA GLU A 214 25.23 24.84 -15.25
C GLU A 214 25.96 26.14 -15.67
N ILE A 215 25.59 27.27 -15.08
CA ILE A 215 26.21 28.58 -15.36
C ILE A 215 27.69 28.57 -14.95
N SER A 216 28.02 28.02 -13.78
CA SER A 216 29.39 27.91 -13.30
C SER A 216 30.26 27.05 -14.22
N GLN A 217 29.74 25.89 -14.65
CA GLN A 217 30.43 25.01 -15.59
C GLN A 217 30.65 25.67 -16.96
N LYS A 218 29.64 26.37 -17.50
CA LYS A 218 29.77 27.12 -18.76
C LYS A 218 30.84 28.21 -18.66
N PHE A 219 30.91 28.91 -17.52
CA PHE A 219 31.92 29.94 -17.28
C PHE A 219 33.31 29.33 -17.18
N ASP A 220 33.50 28.30 -16.35
CA ASP A 220 34.81 27.67 -16.15
C ASP A 220 35.35 27.03 -17.44
N ALA A 221 34.50 26.41 -18.25
CA ALA A 221 34.88 25.83 -19.55
C ALA A 221 35.45 26.87 -20.54
N ASN A 222 35.00 28.13 -20.45
CA ASN A 222 35.41 29.20 -21.36
C ASN A 222 36.31 30.24 -20.69
N LYS A 223 36.64 30.09 -19.41
CA LYS A 223 37.29 31.09 -18.58
C LYS A 223 38.61 31.60 -19.15
N SER A 224 39.40 30.73 -19.78
CA SER A 224 40.67 31.09 -20.43
C SER A 224 40.50 32.09 -21.58
N ASN A 225 39.31 32.16 -22.18
CA ASN A 225 39.01 33.05 -23.30
C ASN A 225 38.68 34.47 -22.88
N TYR A 226 38.53 34.75 -21.59
CA TYR A 226 38.06 36.05 -21.08
C TYR A 226 39.16 36.85 -20.37
N THR A 227 39.04 38.18 -20.42
CA THR A 227 39.93 39.08 -19.66
C THR A 227 39.69 38.95 -18.15
N ASP A 228 40.68 39.31 -17.33
CA ASP A 228 40.52 39.24 -15.87
C ASP A 228 39.49 40.27 -15.37
N ALA A 229 39.40 41.43 -16.02
CA ALA A 229 38.40 42.45 -15.71
C ALA A 229 36.97 41.94 -15.97
N SER A 230 36.72 41.28 -17.12
CA SER A 230 35.38 40.74 -17.42
C SER A 230 35.02 39.54 -16.54
N LYS A 231 35.99 38.69 -16.16
CA LYS A 231 35.77 37.62 -15.18
C LYS A 231 35.35 38.17 -13.82
N ALA A 232 36.00 39.23 -13.34
CA ALA A 232 35.67 39.85 -12.06
C ALA A 232 34.24 40.41 -12.06
N LYS A 233 33.85 41.13 -13.12
CA LYS A 233 32.49 41.65 -13.31
C LYS A 233 31.45 40.53 -13.33
N PHE A 234 31.71 39.46 -14.07
CA PHE A 234 30.83 38.28 -14.10
C PHE A 234 30.62 37.70 -12.71
N ASN A 235 31.70 37.42 -11.98
CA ASN A 235 31.63 36.81 -10.64
C ASN A 235 30.87 37.71 -9.65
N GLU A 236 31.09 39.03 -9.70
CA GLU A 236 30.37 39.99 -8.85
C GLU A 236 28.86 39.98 -9.13
N ALA A 237 28.46 40.06 -10.40
CA ALA A 237 27.06 40.04 -10.81
C ALA A 237 26.39 38.70 -10.51
N PHE A 238 27.07 37.59 -10.81
CA PHE A 238 26.60 36.24 -10.50
C PHE A 238 26.37 36.06 -9.00
N ASN A 239 27.35 36.40 -8.16
CA ASN A 239 27.23 36.28 -6.71
C ASN A 239 26.11 37.17 -6.15
N LYS A 240 25.90 38.35 -6.73
CA LYS A 240 24.79 39.24 -6.35
C LYS A 240 23.43 38.59 -6.61
N ILE A 241 23.22 38.04 -7.81
CA ILE A 241 21.96 37.35 -8.17
C ILE A 241 21.76 36.12 -7.27
N MET A 242 22.79 35.29 -7.10
CA MET A 242 22.69 34.09 -6.25
C MET A 242 22.38 34.42 -4.79
N LYS A 243 22.95 35.52 -4.27
CA LYS A 243 22.65 35.99 -2.93
C LYS A 243 21.20 36.46 -2.81
N GLU A 244 20.69 37.21 -3.77
CA GLU A 244 19.28 37.66 -3.77
C GLU A 244 18.30 36.48 -3.73
N ILE A 245 18.57 35.43 -4.52
CA ILE A 245 17.78 34.20 -4.53
C ILE A 245 17.88 33.46 -3.18
N ALA A 246 19.08 33.38 -2.61
CA ALA A 246 19.30 32.74 -1.31
C ALA A 246 18.61 33.50 -0.16
N ASP A 247 18.64 34.83 -0.18
CA ASP A 247 17.99 35.69 0.81
C ASP A 247 16.46 35.54 0.72
N LYS A 248 15.90 35.43 -0.48
CA LYS A 248 14.47 35.09 -0.70
C LYS A 248 14.10 33.76 -0.05
N LYS A 249 14.90 32.70 -0.28
CA LYS A 249 14.70 31.40 0.36
C LYS A 249 14.77 31.48 1.88
N ALA A 250 15.76 32.19 2.43
CA ALA A 250 15.95 32.34 3.87
C ALA A 250 14.75 33.06 4.54
N ASN A 251 14.10 33.96 3.81
CA ASN A 251 12.90 34.68 4.26
C ASN A 251 11.58 33.90 4.01
N GLY A 252 11.63 32.69 3.46
CA GLY A 252 10.45 31.90 3.11
C GLY A 252 9.71 32.37 1.85
N ASP A 253 10.25 33.35 1.11
CA ASP A 253 9.68 33.87 -0.13
C ASP A 253 10.14 33.03 -1.32
N LEU A 254 9.49 31.88 -1.55
CA LEU A 254 9.82 31.02 -2.67
C LEU A 254 9.53 31.70 -4.01
N ILE A 255 10.47 31.55 -4.94
CA ILE A 255 10.37 32.01 -6.34
C ILE A 255 9.28 31.24 -7.08
N ASP A 256 8.44 31.96 -7.82
CA ASP A 256 7.50 31.36 -8.78
C ASP A 256 8.13 31.21 -10.18
N LYS A 257 7.35 30.66 -11.12
CA LYS A 257 7.82 30.41 -12.48
C LYS A 257 8.29 31.68 -13.22
N ASP A 258 7.57 32.79 -13.11
CA ASP A 258 7.90 34.00 -13.88
C ASP A 258 9.18 34.64 -13.34
N GLN A 259 9.32 34.66 -12.02
CA GLN A 259 10.57 35.07 -11.36
C GLN A 259 11.72 34.13 -11.70
N HIS A 260 11.47 32.82 -11.78
CA HIS A 260 12.46 31.82 -12.18
C HIS A 260 12.99 32.07 -13.59
N ASP A 261 12.08 32.21 -14.56
CA ASP A 261 12.42 32.47 -15.96
C ASP A 261 13.23 33.78 -16.08
N LYS A 262 12.89 34.79 -15.29
CA LYS A 262 13.63 36.06 -15.23
C LYS A 262 15.05 35.86 -14.69
N TYR A 263 15.22 35.24 -13.52
CA TYR A 263 16.56 35.02 -12.94
C TYR A 263 17.43 34.13 -13.83
N GLN A 264 16.87 33.09 -14.44
CA GLN A 264 17.60 32.26 -15.38
C GLN A 264 18.10 33.08 -16.57
N LYS A 265 17.24 33.92 -17.16
CA LYS A 265 17.63 34.82 -18.25
C LYS A 265 18.68 35.85 -17.83
N ASP A 266 18.56 36.42 -16.64
CA ASP A 266 19.54 37.37 -16.09
C ASP A 266 20.92 36.70 -15.93
N LEU A 267 20.96 35.45 -15.45
CA LEU A 267 22.18 34.64 -15.35
C LEU A 267 22.77 34.28 -16.72
N GLU A 268 21.94 33.91 -17.69
CA GLU A 268 22.37 33.63 -19.07
C GLU A 268 22.93 34.89 -19.76
N ASN A 269 22.34 36.05 -19.51
CA ASN A 269 22.79 37.32 -20.09
C ASN A 269 24.14 37.80 -19.56
N LEU A 270 24.61 37.31 -18.41
CA LEU A 270 25.95 37.65 -17.88
C LEU A 270 27.08 37.29 -18.86
N PHE A 271 26.86 36.30 -19.74
CA PHE A 271 27.84 35.92 -20.76
C PHE A 271 27.96 36.96 -21.89
N ASN A 272 26.94 37.79 -22.12
CA ASN A 272 26.97 38.82 -23.17
C ASN A 272 27.97 39.95 -22.84
N ASP A 273 28.24 40.17 -21.56
CA ASP A 273 29.15 41.20 -21.07
C ASP A 273 30.62 40.73 -20.97
N LEU A 274 30.92 39.51 -21.43
CA LEU A 274 32.26 38.95 -21.36
C LEU A 274 33.15 39.41 -22.53
N GLU A 275 34.18 40.19 -22.20
CA GLU A 275 35.23 40.56 -23.15
C GLU A 275 36.24 39.42 -23.37
N LYS A 276 36.45 39.06 -24.64
CA LYS A 276 37.42 38.03 -25.03
C LYS A 276 38.86 38.56 -24.98
N VAL A 277 39.81 37.73 -24.54
CA VAL A 277 41.23 38.03 -24.63
C VAL A 277 41.59 38.23 -26.10
N LYS A 278 42.12 39.41 -26.45
CA LYS A 278 42.67 39.63 -27.81
C LYS A 278 43.79 38.61 -28.04
N PRO A 279 43.82 37.90 -29.19
CA PRO A 279 44.87 36.92 -29.44
C PRO A 279 46.24 37.62 -29.39
N LYS A 280 47.11 37.18 -28.46
CA LYS A 280 48.53 37.52 -28.52
C LYS A 280 49.13 36.74 -29.69
N ASN A 281 49.72 37.49 -30.62
CA ASN A 281 50.30 37.11 -31.92
C ASN A 281 49.31 36.92 -33.07
N LYS A 282 49.42 37.82 -34.07
CA LYS A 282 49.02 37.53 -35.45
C LYS A 282 49.82 36.30 -35.90
N MET A 283 49.20 35.13 -35.93
CA MET A 283 49.76 34.01 -36.70
C MET A 283 49.79 34.44 -38.18
N PRO A 284 50.92 34.25 -38.88
CA PRO A 284 51.03 34.58 -40.29
C PRO A 284 49.99 33.79 -41.12
N ALA A 285 49.39 34.46 -42.11
CA ALA A 285 48.16 34.03 -42.80
C ALA A 285 48.17 32.62 -43.41
N TRP A 286 49.34 32.04 -43.66
CA TRP A 286 49.49 30.66 -44.15
C TRP A 286 49.00 29.60 -43.15
N ILE A 287 49.04 29.89 -41.84
CA ILE A 287 48.54 28.96 -40.81
C ILE A 287 46.99 28.91 -40.81
N TRP A 288 46.31 30.01 -41.16
CA TRP A 288 44.86 30.05 -41.32
C TRP A 288 44.38 29.18 -42.50
N VAL A 289 45.13 29.18 -43.62
CA VAL A 289 44.80 28.34 -44.79
C VAL A 289 44.92 26.86 -44.44
N VAL A 290 45.92 26.47 -43.65
CA VAL A 290 46.10 25.09 -43.20
C VAL A 290 45.01 24.69 -42.20
N ILE A 291 44.66 25.53 -41.21
CA ILE A 291 43.62 25.21 -40.22
C ILE A 291 42.22 25.12 -40.84
N VAL A 292 41.90 26.00 -41.79
CA VAL A 292 40.62 25.95 -42.53
C VAL A 292 40.56 24.72 -43.43
N SER A 293 41.66 24.36 -44.10
CA SER A 293 41.71 23.15 -44.94
C SER A 293 41.57 21.84 -44.14
N VAL A 294 42.16 21.77 -42.94
CA VAL A 294 42.06 20.61 -42.04
C VAL A 294 40.66 20.54 -41.39
N SER A 295 40.07 21.68 -41.01
CA SER A 295 38.71 21.72 -40.44
C SER A 295 37.65 21.33 -41.47
N LEU A 296 37.81 21.72 -42.74
CA LEU A 296 36.91 21.29 -43.82
C LEU A 296 36.99 19.77 -44.04
N LEU A 297 38.19 19.19 -43.92
CA LEU A 297 38.42 17.74 -44.03
C LEU A 297 37.73 16.96 -42.89
N PHE A 298 37.76 17.47 -41.66
CA PHE A 298 37.04 16.86 -40.54
C PHE A 298 35.51 16.99 -40.63
N VAL A 299 34.99 18.10 -41.17
CA VAL A 299 33.55 18.25 -41.44
C VAL A 299 33.09 17.27 -42.52
N VAL A 300 33.85 17.11 -43.60
CA VAL A 300 33.54 16.15 -44.68
C VAL A 300 33.62 14.70 -44.16
N LEU A 301 34.64 14.35 -43.36
CA LEU A 301 34.75 13.04 -42.72
C LEU A 301 33.60 12.78 -41.72
N GLY A 302 33.18 13.79 -40.95
CA GLY A 302 32.05 13.68 -40.04
C GLY A 302 30.71 13.46 -40.75
N ILE A 303 30.50 14.10 -41.91
CA ILE A 303 29.32 13.88 -42.76
C ILE A 303 29.35 12.47 -43.36
N ILE A 304 30.50 11.99 -43.83
CA ILE A 304 30.65 10.62 -44.36
C ILE A 304 30.38 9.58 -43.25
N LEU A 305 30.91 9.78 -42.04
CA LEU A 305 30.63 8.90 -40.89
C LEU A 305 29.15 8.92 -40.48
N ALA A 306 28.50 10.09 -40.48
CA ALA A 306 27.08 10.20 -40.16
C ALA A 306 26.19 9.51 -41.21
N VAL A 307 26.57 9.56 -42.50
CA VAL A 307 25.89 8.85 -43.58
C VAL A 307 26.07 7.33 -43.44
N ILE A 308 27.28 6.85 -43.13
CA ILE A 308 27.56 5.43 -42.89
C ILE A 308 26.78 4.92 -41.67
N LEU A 309 26.74 5.68 -40.57
CA LEU A 309 26.00 5.34 -39.36
C LEU A 309 24.48 5.34 -39.58
N ARG A 310 23.93 6.29 -40.36
CA ARG A 310 22.51 6.27 -40.76
C ARG A 310 22.18 5.07 -41.64
N LYS A 311 23.06 4.71 -42.58
CA LYS A 311 22.88 3.52 -43.44
C LYS A 311 22.89 2.22 -42.60
N LYS A 312 23.80 2.11 -41.63
CA LYS A 312 23.88 0.96 -40.71
C LYS A 312 22.71 0.87 -39.73
N ARG A 313 22.08 2.00 -39.36
CA ARG A 313 20.84 2.00 -38.56
C ARG A 313 19.63 1.59 -39.38
N ARG A 314 19.52 2.01 -40.65
CA ARG A 314 18.44 1.56 -41.54
C ARG A 314 18.52 0.06 -41.83
N GLN A 315 19.71 -0.47 -42.07
CA GLN A 315 19.90 -1.91 -42.25
C GLN A 315 19.48 -2.72 -41.01
N ARG A 316 19.79 -2.24 -39.79
CA ARG A 316 19.33 -2.93 -38.55
C ARG A 316 17.83 -2.86 -38.35
N MET A 317 17.17 -1.74 -38.68
CA MET A 317 15.72 -1.65 -38.60
C MET A 317 15.03 -2.51 -39.68
N GLU A 318 15.60 -2.63 -40.87
CA GLU A 318 15.11 -3.54 -41.91
C GLU A 318 15.32 -5.01 -41.52
N GLU A 319 16.44 -5.34 -40.85
CA GLU A 319 16.74 -6.69 -40.36
C GLU A 319 15.86 -7.09 -39.16
N GLU A 320 15.55 -6.15 -38.27
CA GLU A 320 14.60 -6.35 -37.16
C GLU A 320 13.15 -6.43 -37.65
N ALA A 321 12.78 -5.64 -38.67
CA ALA A 321 11.47 -5.74 -39.31
C ALA A 321 11.31 -7.05 -40.11
N LEU A 322 12.40 -7.56 -40.74
CA LEU A 322 12.40 -8.87 -41.38
C LEU A 322 12.24 -9.98 -40.35
N LYS A 323 13.00 -9.95 -39.25
CA LYS A 323 12.89 -10.93 -38.14
C LYS A 323 11.52 -10.91 -37.47
N ALA A 324 10.91 -9.74 -37.30
CA ALA A 324 9.56 -9.62 -36.77
C ALA A 324 8.52 -10.26 -37.70
N LYS A 325 8.64 -10.05 -39.03
CA LYS A 325 7.78 -10.72 -40.02
C LYS A 325 8.01 -12.23 -40.11
N THR A 326 9.27 -12.69 -40.01
CA THR A 326 9.59 -14.14 -40.02
C THR A 326 9.13 -14.82 -38.73
N ALA A 327 9.10 -14.13 -37.59
CA ALA A 327 8.54 -14.66 -36.34
C ALA A 327 7.01 -14.72 -36.34
N GLU A 328 6.35 -13.75 -37.00
CA GLU A 328 4.89 -13.77 -37.19
C GLU A 328 4.46 -14.88 -38.17
N GLU A 329 5.23 -15.12 -39.24
CA GLU A 329 5.01 -16.25 -40.18
C GLU A 329 5.43 -17.63 -39.61
N ALA A 330 6.43 -17.71 -38.72
CA ALA A 330 6.84 -18.96 -38.07
C ALA A 330 5.86 -19.43 -36.97
N SER A 331 5.03 -18.54 -36.42
CA SER A 331 3.93 -18.91 -35.51
C SER A 331 2.71 -19.49 -36.23
N LEU A 332 2.65 -19.34 -37.55
CA LEU A 332 1.53 -19.77 -38.41
C LEU A 332 1.86 -20.98 -39.30
N ASN A 333 3.09 -21.51 -39.31
CA ASN A 333 3.49 -22.54 -40.28
C ASN A 333 4.42 -23.66 -39.76
N SER A 334 4.26 -24.13 -38.51
CA SER A 334 4.84 -25.41 -38.07
C SER A 334 3.75 -26.47 -37.88
N ASN A 335 3.06 -26.79 -38.97
CA ASN A 335 2.36 -28.06 -39.14
C ASN A 335 2.90 -28.67 -40.44
N ASP A 336 4.12 -29.21 -40.40
CA ASP A 336 4.52 -30.38 -41.21
C ASP A 336 5.99 -30.77 -40.95
N SER A 337 6.17 -32.02 -40.52
CA SER A 337 6.98 -33.08 -41.16
C SER A 337 8.39 -32.73 -41.69
N ASN A 338 9.43 -33.54 -41.66
CA ASN A 338 9.83 -34.85 -41.12
C ASN A 338 11.26 -35.08 -41.70
N GLU A 339 12.02 -36.01 -41.12
CA GLU A 339 13.05 -36.84 -41.79
C GLU A 339 14.52 -36.40 -42.04
N ASN A 340 15.40 -37.11 -41.31
CA ASN A 340 16.48 -38.00 -41.79
C ASN A 340 17.91 -37.48 -42.18
N LYS A 341 18.87 -37.87 -41.30
CA LYS A 341 19.95 -38.89 -41.48
C LYS A 341 21.44 -38.51 -41.71
N ALA A 342 22.25 -39.26 -40.93
CA ALA A 342 23.60 -39.84 -41.12
C ALA A 342 24.82 -38.94 -40.77
N ASN A 343 25.54 -39.22 -39.66
CA ASN A 343 26.64 -40.20 -39.40
C ASN A 343 27.99 -39.71 -40.00
N ASP A 344 29.17 -39.81 -39.36
CA ASP A 344 29.77 -40.93 -38.62
C ASP A 344 31.08 -40.50 -37.90
N SER A 345 31.42 -41.10 -36.75
CA SER A 345 32.74 -41.68 -36.40
C SER A 345 32.90 -41.95 -34.88
N THR A 346 32.78 -43.24 -34.51
CA THR A 346 33.64 -44.11 -33.63
C THR A 346 34.41 -43.49 -32.42
N GLU A 347 34.57 -44.13 -31.25
CA GLU A 347 34.73 -45.55 -30.91
C GLU A 347 34.65 -45.79 -29.37
N ASP A 348 34.12 -46.96 -29.01
CA ASP A 348 34.29 -47.80 -27.80
C ASP A 348 34.69 -47.24 -26.40
N ASN A 349 33.83 -47.53 -25.39
CA ASN A 349 34.16 -48.62 -24.44
C ASN A 349 32.97 -49.11 -23.60
N SER A 350 32.59 -50.36 -23.86
CA SER A 350 32.14 -51.43 -22.95
C SER A 350 31.35 -51.15 -21.64
N ASN A 351 30.05 -51.48 -21.73
CA ASN A 351 29.44 -52.69 -21.14
C ASN A 351 28.86 -52.69 -19.70
N VAL A 352 27.56 -53.03 -19.64
CA VAL A 352 26.87 -54.04 -18.81
C VAL A 352 25.69 -53.50 -17.97
N ASN A 353 24.48 -53.88 -18.41
CA ASN A 353 23.27 -54.38 -17.71
C ASN A 353 22.82 -53.76 -16.37
N ALA A 354 21.54 -53.75 -16.00
CA ALA A 354 20.26 -54.09 -16.60
C ALA A 354 19.17 -53.71 -15.57
N GLU A 355 17.92 -53.74 -16.03
CA GLU A 355 16.70 -54.03 -15.26
C GLU A 355 16.16 -52.98 -14.26
N GLU A 356 15.14 -52.28 -14.75
CA GLU A 356 13.73 -52.40 -14.34
C GLU A 356 13.29 -52.45 -12.87
N LEU A 357 12.19 -51.70 -12.67
CA LEU A 357 11.03 -51.88 -11.79
C LEU A 357 10.90 -50.98 -10.54
N LYS A 358 9.69 -50.43 -10.46
CA LYS A 358 9.13 -49.42 -9.55
C LYS A 358 8.68 -50.06 -8.18
N PRO A 359 7.71 -49.49 -7.42
CA PRO A 359 7.91 -48.75 -6.17
C PRO A 359 7.19 -49.39 -4.95
N SER A 360 7.46 -48.97 -3.70
CA SER A 360 6.48 -48.98 -2.59
C SER A 360 7.02 -48.18 -1.37
N GLU A 361 6.22 -47.27 -0.79
CA GLU A 361 5.47 -47.38 0.49
C GLU A 361 6.32 -47.24 1.78
N GLN A 362 6.13 -46.13 2.50
CA GLN A 362 5.46 -46.03 3.82
C GLN A 362 6.17 -46.71 5.00
N GLU A 363 6.60 -45.90 5.99
CA GLU A 363 6.12 -46.02 7.39
C GLU A 363 6.66 -44.88 8.31
N LYS A 364 5.77 -44.36 9.18
CA LYS A 364 6.04 -43.50 10.35
C LYS A 364 6.42 -44.40 11.58
N PRO A 365 6.40 -43.92 12.84
CA PRO A 365 7.29 -42.96 13.52
C PRO A 365 7.95 -43.60 14.78
N LYS A 366 8.90 -42.92 15.46
CA LYS A 366 9.39 -43.33 16.79
C LYS A 366 9.11 -42.30 17.90
N ARG A 367 8.49 -42.80 18.97
CA ARG A 367 8.30 -42.20 20.30
C ARG A 367 9.48 -42.54 21.24
N GLY A 368 9.67 -41.69 22.26
CA GLY A 368 10.32 -42.00 23.54
C GLY A 368 11.24 -40.85 23.99
N ARG A 369 11.35 -40.45 25.26
CA ARG A 369 10.79 -40.89 26.55
C ARG A 369 11.15 -39.78 27.58
N LYS A 370 10.33 -39.55 28.62
CA LYS A 370 10.67 -38.75 29.82
C LYS A 370 11.75 -39.43 30.68
N PRO A 371 12.35 -38.69 31.64
CA PRO A 371 12.50 -39.20 33.00
C PRO A 371 11.95 -38.26 34.09
N LYS A 372 11.72 -38.86 35.27
CA LYS A 372 11.11 -38.32 36.51
C LYS A 372 12.20 -37.96 37.55
N THR A 373 11.98 -36.83 38.24
CA THR A 373 12.21 -36.48 39.67
C THR A 373 13.43 -37.00 40.46
N ALA A 374 14.13 -36.08 41.16
CA ALA A 374 14.14 -35.96 42.64
C ALA A 374 15.12 -34.87 43.15
N LYS A 375 14.65 -33.83 43.85
CA LYS A 375 14.85 -33.57 45.30
C LYS A 375 14.13 -32.29 45.71
#